data_AF-A0A258KD34-F1
#
_entry.id   AF-A0A258KD34-F1
#
_cell.length_a   1.000
_cell.length_b   1.000
_cell.length_c   1.000
_cell.angle_alpha   90.00
_cell.angle_beta   90.00
_cell.angle_gamma   90.00
#
_symmetry.space_group_name_H-M   'P 1'
#
loop_
_entity.id
_entity.type
_entity.pdbx_description
1 polymer ?
#
loop_
_entity_poly.entity_id
_entity_poly.type
_entity_poly.pdbx_seq_one_letter_code
_entity_poly.pdbx_strand_id
1 'polypeptide(L)'
;MTYDLMAQFLTEAEEQIVQAESSLAILRRHRGDAKALDACFRAFHTLKGSTGLFDLAPMERVLHAAEDLLSGLRRASADVTVDVTSLVETVDLVSRWLDTLRRTGALPAEAEQAATLECARLKAIAPHANGAKPALAGSGPPPGWQVPPEFEGRGGIAIRYVPRADSYFMGDDPVALMAAVPGLCAVKVSPRDAWGALDDYDPYSCNLVLEALST
;
A
#
# COMPACT_ATOMS: atom_id res chain seq x y z
N MET A 1 -2.52 31.11 6.54
CA MET A 1 -1.58 30.11 5.99
C MET A 1 -2.26 28.76 5.70
N THR A 2 -3.31 28.33 6.42
CA THR A 2 -4.02 27.05 6.15
C THR A 2 -4.99 27.07 4.97
N TYR A 3 -5.59 28.23 4.64
CA TYR A 3 -6.54 28.35 3.52
C TYR A 3 -5.91 28.06 2.14
N ASP A 4 -4.65 28.42 1.96
CA ASP A 4 -3.91 28.22 0.71
C ASP A 4 -3.64 26.73 0.47
N LEU A 5 -3.20 26.03 1.53
CA LEU A 5 -2.94 24.59 1.48
C LEU A 5 -4.22 23.77 1.24
N MET A 6 -5.34 24.14 1.87
CA MET A 6 -6.64 23.48 1.62
C MET A 6 -7.14 23.71 0.20
N ALA A 7 -6.98 24.92 -0.35
CA ALA A 7 -7.37 25.21 -1.73
C ALA A 7 -6.53 24.43 -2.75
N GLN A 8 -5.22 24.34 -2.50
CA GLN A 8 -4.32 23.50 -3.30
C GLN A 8 -4.73 22.02 -3.22
N PHE A 9 -4.95 21.50 -2.01
CA PHE A 9 -5.43 20.13 -1.81
C PHE A 9 -6.71 19.84 -2.58
N LEU A 10 -7.72 20.72 -2.49
CA LEU A 10 -8.98 20.53 -3.20
C LEU A 10 -8.79 20.51 -4.72
N THR A 11 -7.87 21.31 -5.25
CA THR A 11 -7.54 21.35 -6.68
C THR A 11 -6.85 20.06 -7.12
N GLU A 12 -5.80 19.65 -6.40
CA GLU A 12 -5.07 18.40 -6.67
C GLU A 12 -5.99 17.18 -6.52
N ALA A 13 -6.89 17.19 -5.53
CA ALA A 13 -7.84 16.13 -5.30
C ALA A 13 -8.80 15.96 -6.48
N GLU A 14 -9.30 17.05 -7.05
CA GLU A 14 -10.14 17.00 -8.26
C GLU A 14 -9.39 16.42 -9.46
N GLU A 15 -8.12 16.78 -9.65
CA GLU A 15 -7.29 16.18 -10.70
C GLU A 15 -7.16 14.66 -10.53
N GLN A 16 -6.98 14.19 -9.28
CA GLN A 16 -6.95 12.75 -9.00
C GLN A 16 -8.31 12.08 -9.24
N ILE A 17 -9.42 12.72 -8.89
CA ILE A 17 -10.77 12.22 -9.18
C ILE A 17 -10.96 12.05 -10.69
N VAL A 18 -10.64 13.07 -11.50
CA VAL A 18 -10.76 13.01 -12.96
C VAL A 18 -9.89 11.88 -13.53
N GLN A 19 -8.67 11.71 -13.02
CA GLN A 19 -7.77 10.63 -13.44
C GLN A 19 -8.33 9.25 -13.06
N ALA A 20 -8.93 9.10 -11.88
CA ALA A 20 -9.58 7.88 -11.44
C ALA A 20 -10.79 7.54 -12.33
N GLU A 21 -11.68 8.50 -12.58
CA GLU A 21 -12.86 8.34 -13.45
C GLU A 21 -12.47 7.91 -14.87
N SER A 22 -11.47 8.57 -15.46
CA SER A 22 -10.95 8.20 -16.78
C SER A 22 -10.42 6.76 -16.80
N SER A 23 -9.69 6.36 -15.77
CA SER A 23 -9.13 5.01 -15.66
C SER A 23 -10.23 3.96 -15.48
N LEU A 24 -11.24 4.25 -14.65
CA LEU A 24 -12.41 3.40 -14.44
C LEU A 24 -13.26 3.27 -15.72
N ALA A 25 -13.38 4.34 -16.52
CA ALA A 25 -14.06 4.29 -17.81
C ALA A 25 -13.38 3.33 -18.79
N ILE A 26 -12.04 3.28 -18.79
CA ILE A 26 -11.27 2.32 -19.58
C ILE A 26 -11.50 0.90 -19.05
N LEU A 27 -11.36 0.69 -17.74
CA LEU A 27 -11.58 -0.62 -17.10
C LEU A 27 -13.00 -1.17 -17.32
N ARG A 28 -14.01 -0.29 -17.43
CA ARG A 28 -15.39 -0.69 -17.75
C ARG A 28 -15.51 -1.32 -19.14
N ARG A 29 -14.69 -0.88 -20.09
CA ARG A 29 -14.63 -1.40 -21.47
C ARG A 29 -13.66 -2.58 -21.59
N HIS A 30 -12.54 -2.49 -20.88
CA HIS A 30 -11.42 -3.44 -20.95
C HIS A 30 -11.01 -3.85 -19.53
N ARG A 31 -11.71 -4.85 -18.97
CA ARG A 31 -11.60 -5.24 -17.55
C ARG A 31 -10.21 -5.72 -17.10
N GLY A 32 -9.36 -6.13 -18.04
CA GLY A 32 -7.98 -6.57 -17.79
C GLY A 32 -6.89 -5.58 -18.19
N ASP A 33 -7.24 -4.31 -18.44
CA ASP A 33 -6.24 -3.28 -18.80
C ASP A 33 -5.36 -2.93 -17.59
N ALA A 34 -4.18 -3.56 -17.53
CA ALA A 34 -3.22 -3.36 -16.45
C ALA A 34 -2.74 -1.90 -16.32
N LYS A 35 -2.64 -1.17 -17.44
CA LYS A 35 -2.22 0.24 -17.43
C LYS A 35 -3.29 1.12 -16.81
N ALA A 36 -4.56 0.87 -17.14
CA ALA A 36 -5.69 1.56 -16.54
C ALA A 36 -5.83 1.23 -15.04
N LEU A 37 -5.62 -0.03 -14.66
CA LEU A 37 -5.61 -0.45 -13.25
C LEU A 37 -4.51 0.25 -12.44
N ASP A 38 -3.29 0.28 -12.98
CA ASP A 38 -2.15 0.99 -12.35
C ASP A 38 -2.39 2.50 -12.25
N ALA A 39 -2.98 3.11 -13.28
CA ALA A 39 -3.32 4.53 -13.26
C ALA A 39 -4.39 4.86 -12.22
N CYS A 40 -5.43 4.01 -12.11
CA CYS A 40 -6.47 4.14 -11.09
C CYS A 40 -5.87 4.00 -9.68
N PHE A 41 -5.05 2.98 -9.44
CA PHE A 41 -4.35 2.78 -8.17
C PHE A 41 -3.53 4.00 -7.76
N ARG A 42 -2.75 4.57 -8.68
CA ARG A 42 -1.94 5.77 -8.38
C ARG A 42 -2.81 6.97 -8.00
N ALA A 43 -3.94 7.20 -8.68
CA ALA A 43 -4.84 8.29 -8.36
C ALA A 43 -5.38 8.20 -6.93
N PHE A 44 -5.85 7.01 -6.52
CA PHE A 44 -6.30 6.75 -5.15
C PHE A 44 -5.16 6.90 -4.12
N HIS A 45 -3.97 6.39 -4.43
CA HIS A 45 -2.81 6.48 -3.54
C HIS A 45 -2.35 7.92 -3.31
N THR A 46 -2.29 8.72 -4.37
CA THR A 46 -1.99 10.15 -4.28
C THR A 46 -3.05 10.87 -3.45
N LEU A 47 -4.33 10.63 -3.72
CA LEU A 47 -5.43 11.25 -2.99
C LEU A 47 -5.39 10.90 -1.49
N LYS A 48 -5.13 9.63 -1.15
CA LYS A 48 -4.94 9.17 0.24
C LYS A 48 -3.78 9.90 0.91
N GLY A 49 -2.63 9.96 0.26
CA GLY A 49 -1.44 10.64 0.77
C GLY A 49 -1.72 12.10 1.11
N SER A 50 -2.48 12.80 0.27
CA SER A 50 -2.84 14.20 0.51
C SER A 50 -3.83 14.38 1.66
N THR A 51 -4.69 13.39 1.96
CA THR A 51 -5.62 13.49 3.11
C THR A 51 -4.92 13.50 4.47
N GLY A 52 -3.73 12.90 4.59
CA GLY A 52 -2.99 12.82 5.87
C GLY A 52 -2.51 14.17 6.43
N LEU A 53 -2.55 15.24 5.61
CA LEU A 53 -2.24 16.60 6.04
C LEU A 53 -3.44 17.31 6.72
N PHE A 54 -4.63 16.71 6.68
CA PHE A 54 -5.88 17.29 7.14
C PHE A 54 -6.65 16.33 8.05
N ASP A 55 -7.58 16.86 8.86
CA ASP A 55 -8.44 16.04 9.72
C ASP A 55 -9.60 15.42 8.93
N LEU A 56 -9.27 14.50 8.01
CA LEU A 56 -10.19 13.88 7.06
C LEU A 56 -10.26 12.36 7.24
N ALA A 57 -10.20 11.86 8.48
CA ALA A 57 -10.14 10.43 8.81
C ALA A 57 -11.20 9.53 8.13
N PRO A 58 -12.47 9.96 7.95
CA PRO A 58 -13.44 9.18 7.16
C PRO A 58 -13.01 8.99 5.70
N MET A 59 -12.49 10.04 5.07
CA MET A 59 -12.01 10.03 3.68
C MET A 59 -10.77 9.15 3.54
N GLU A 60 -9.80 9.32 4.42
CA GLU A 60 -8.57 8.51 4.43
C GLU A 60 -8.87 7.01 4.49
N ARG A 61 -9.80 6.58 5.37
CA ARG A 61 -10.19 5.16 5.50
C ARG A 61 -10.82 4.60 4.23
N VAL A 62 -11.69 5.36 3.56
CA VAL A 62 -12.32 4.93 2.30
C VAL A 62 -11.27 4.81 1.20
N LEU A 63 -10.39 5.80 1.07
CA LEU A 63 -9.31 5.79 0.07
C LEU A 63 -8.34 4.64 0.30
N HIS A 64 -8.00 4.34 1.55
CA HIS A 64 -7.17 3.18 1.91
C HIS A 64 -7.87 1.87 1.53
N ALA A 65 -9.16 1.69 1.87
CA ALA A 65 -9.88 0.47 1.51
C ALA A 65 -9.98 0.27 -0.02
N ALA A 66 -10.12 1.36 -0.79
CA ALA A 66 -10.10 1.32 -2.24
C ALA A 66 -8.71 0.99 -2.79
N GLU A 67 -7.65 1.57 -2.20
CA GLU A 67 -6.26 1.26 -2.54
C GLU A 67 -5.93 -0.21 -2.30
N ASP A 68 -6.39 -0.80 -1.19
CA ASP A 68 -6.22 -2.22 -0.87
C ASP A 68 -6.90 -3.12 -1.91
N LEU A 69 -8.15 -2.80 -2.28
CA LEU A 69 -8.88 -3.49 -3.35
C LEU A 69 -8.09 -3.45 -4.68
N LEU A 70 -7.66 -2.26 -5.09
CA LEU A 70 -6.90 -2.06 -6.33
C LEU A 70 -5.54 -2.78 -6.28
N SER A 71 -4.84 -2.75 -5.14
CA SER A 71 -3.59 -3.48 -4.91
C SER A 71 -3.79 -4.99 -5.03
N GLY A 72 -4.89 -5.53 -4.48
CA GLY A 72 -5.27 -6.93 -4.62
C GLY A 72 -5.54 -7.32 -6.07
N LEU A 73 -6.29 -6.49 -6.80
CA LEU A 73 -6.57 -6.67 -8.22
C LEU A 73 -5.29 -6.65 -9.09
N ARG A 74 -4.31 -5.80 -8.76
CA ARG A 74 -3.01 -5.75 -9.47
C ARG A 74 -2.18 -7.01 -9.30
N ARG A 75 -2.31 -7.69 -8.16
CA ARG A 75 -1.57 -8.93 -7.84
C ARG A 75 -2.27 -10.19 -8.32
N ALA A 76 -3.57 -10.11 -8.59
CA ALA A 76 -4.36 -11.21 -9.07
C ALA A 76 -3.98 -11.61 -10.51
N SER A 77 -4.22 -12.87 -10.88
CA SER A 77 -4.07 -13.28 -12.29
C SER A 77 -5.06 -12.53 -13.18
N ALA A 78 -4.80 -12.52 -14.49
CA ALA A 78 -5.61 -11.84 -15.49
C ALA A 78 -7.11 -12.23 -15.52
N ASP A 79 -7.51 -13.29 -14.81
CA ASP A 79 -8.89 -13.78 -14.75
C ASP A 79 -9.75 -13.10 -13.68
N VAL A 80 -9.17 -12.28 -12.79
CA VAL A 80 -9.95 -11.58 -11.77
C VAL A 80 -10.65 -10.37 -12.38
N THR A 81 -11.98 -10.41 -12.36
CA THR A 81 -12.81 -9.35 -12.90
C THR A 81 -12.89 -8.18 -11.92
N VAL A 82 -12.43 -7.00 -12.34
CA VAL A 82 -12.57 -5.75 -11.57
C VAL A 82 -14.05 -5.39 -11.45
N ASP A 83 -14.54 -5.19 -10.22
CA ASP A 83 -15.84 -4.58 -9.96
C ASP A 83 -15.73 -3.04 -10.08
N VAL A 84 -15.78 -2.57 -11.33
CA VAL A 84 -15.66 -1.16 -11.67
C VAL A 84 -16.81 -0.33 -11.10
N THR A 85 -18.03 -0.89 -11.01
CA THR A 85 -19.19 -0.17 -10.50
C THR A 85 -18.94 0.27 -9.07
N SER A 86 -18.42 -0.64 -8.26
CA SER A 86 -18.08 -0.34 -6.88
C SER A 86 -17.04 0.76 -6.74
N LEU A 87 -15.99 0.75 -7.55
CA LEU A 87 -14.97 1.80 -7.50
C LEU A 87 -15.52 3.16 -7.96
N VAL A 88 -16.45 3.18 -8.93
CA VAL A 88 -17.14 4.42 -9.34
C VAL A 88 -17.97 4.99 -8.19
N GLU A 89 -18.74 4.15 -7.48
CA GLU A 89 -19.51 4.59 -6.30
C GLU A 89 -18.60 5.18 -5.21
N THR A 90 -17.39 4.63 -5.04
CA THR A 90 -16.39 5.18 -4.11
C THR A 90 -15.90 6.55 -4.56
N VAL A 91 -15.57 6.71 -5.85
CA VAL A 91 -15.17 8.02 -6.41
C VAL A 91 -16.29 9.04 -6.20
N ASP A 92 -17.54 8.69 -6.50
CA ASP A 92 -18.69 9.56 -6.31
C ASP A 92 -18.88 9.99 -4.84
N LEU A 93 -18.62 9.10 -3.89
CA LEU A 93 -18.64 9.43 -2.46
C LEU A 93 -17.56 10.45 -2.11
N VAL A 94 -16.32 10.22 -2.55
CA VAL A 94 -15.20 11.10 -2.25
C VAL A 94 -15.40 12.47 -2.90
N SER A 95 -15.86 12.52 -4.15
CA SER A 95 -16.20 13.78 -4.84
C SER A 95 -17.23 14.61 -4.07
N ARG A 96 -18.31 13.99 -3.57
CA ARG A 96 -19.31 14.69 -2.74
C ARG A 96 -18.74 15.23 -1.43
N TRP A 97 -17.79 14.50 -0.84
CA TRP A 97 -17.08 14.95 0.36
C TRP A 97 -16.17 16.14 0.07
N LEU A 98 -15.43 16.12 -1.04
CA LEU A 98 -14.60 17.25 -1.48
C LEU A 98 -15.45 18.50 -1.75
N ASP A 99 -16.61 18.35 -2.39
CA ASP A 99 -17.56 19.45 -2.62
C ASP A 99 -18.08 20.06 -1.31
N THR A 100 -18.42 19.19 -0.34
CA THR A 100 -18.88 19.64 0.97
C THR A 100 -17.75 20.36 1.70
N LEU A 101 -16.55 19.76 1.73
CA LEU A 101 -15.35 20.32 2.34
C LEU A 101 -15.02 21.69 1.75
N ARG A 102 -15.12 21.87 0.43
CA ARG A 102 -14.93 23.16 -0.25
C ARG A 102 -15.90 24.23 0.22
N ARG A 103 -17.16 23.84 0.47
CA ARG A 103 -18.24 24.78 0.78
C ARG A 103 -18.34 25.11 2.27
N THR A 104 -17.99 24.17 3.14
CA THR A 104 -18.20 24.29 4.60
C THR A 104 -16.90 24.26 5.41
N GLY A 105 -15.78 23.85 4.80
CA GLY A 105 -14.52 23.60 5.51
C GLY A 105 -14.50 22.30 6.32
N ALA A 106 -15.54 21.46 6.23
CA ALA A 106 -15.62 20.19 6.94
C ALA A 106 -16.31 19.09 6.12
N LEU A 107 -16.05 17.84 6.46
CA LEU A 107 -16.82 16.70 5.95
C LEU A 107 -18.27 16.76 6.45
N PRO A 108 -19.23 16.14 5.73
CA PRO A 108 -20.61 16.06 6.20
C PRO A 108 -20.73 15.24 7.49
N ALA A 109 -21.77 15.49 8.29
CA ALA A 109 -21.95 14.88 9.61
C ALA A 109 -22.05 13.34 9.53
N GLU A 110 -22.61 12.83 8.44
CA GLU A 110 -22.76 11.41 8.13
C GLU A 110 -21.49 10.73 7.55
N ALA A 111 -20.38 11.47 7.39
CA ALA A 111 -19.16 10.94 6.77
C ALA A 111 -18.62 9.69 7.47
N GLU A 112 -18.67 9.65 8.80
CA GLU A 112 -18.23 8.49 9.59
C GLU A 112 -19.05 7.21 9.30
N GLN A 113 -20.37 7.35 9.23
CA GLN A 113 -21.26 6.24 8.93
C GLN A 113 -21.10 5.78 7.49
N ALA A 114 -21.02 6.72 6.54
CA ALA A 114 -20.81 6.43 5.13
C ALA A 114 -19.45 5.76 4.89
N ALA A 115 -18.38 6.22 5.55
CA ALA A 115 -17.06 5.58 5.49
C ALA A 115 -17.10 4.14 5.99
N THR A 116 -17.80 3.88 7.09
CA THR A 116 -17.94 2.54 7.66
C THR A 116 -18.65 1.58 6.70
N LEU A 117 -19.76 2.02 6.11
CA LEU A 117 -20.50 1.24 5.12
C LEU A 117 -19.65 0.97 3.87
N GLU A 118 -18.99 2.01 3.37
CA GLU A 118 -18.19 1.91 2.14
C GLU A 118 -16.96 1.01 2.33
N CYS A 119 -16.26 1.14 3.46
CA CYS A 119 -15.16 0.23 3.80
C CYS A 119 -15.61 -1.22 3.89
N ALA A 120 -16.78 -1.49 4.48
CA ALA A 120 -17.33 -2.84 4.56
C ALA A 120 -17.67 -3.41 3.18
N ARG A 121 -18.27 -2.57 2.31
CA ARG A 121 -18.61 -2.91 0.94
C ARG A 121 -17.35 -3.26 0.12
N LEU A 122 -16.34 -2.40 0.15
CA LEU A 122 -15.06 -2.60 -0.54
C LEU A 122 -14.33 -3.86 -0.05
N LYS A 123 -14.33 -4.14 1.25
CA LYS A 123 -13.75 -5.37 1.80
C LYS A 123 -14.50 -6.63 1.37
N ALA A 124 -15.82 -6.57 1.19
CA ALA A 124 -16.62 -7.72 0.77
C ALA A 124 -16.37 -8.10 -0.69
N ILE A 125 -16.09 -7.11 -1.55
CA ILE A 125 -15.82 -7.32 -2.98
C ILE A 125 -14.33 -7.46 -3.30
N ALA A 126 -13.46 -7.11 -2.36
CA ALA A 126 -12.04 -7.36 -2.49
C ALA A 126 -11.90 -8.81 -2.95
N PRO A 127 -11.16 -9.08 -4.05
CA PRO A 127 -10.85 -10.45 -4.38
C PRO A 127 -10.32 -11.00 -3.07
N HIS A 128 -10.96 -12.06 -2.58
CA HIS A 128 -10.38 -12.80 -1.48
C HIS A 128 -9.06 -13.24 -2.06
N ALA A 129 -8.02 -12.45 -1.80
CA ALA A 129 -6.72 -12.99 -1.67
C ALA A 129 -7.02 -14.14 -0.71
N ASN A 130 -6.94 -15.36 -1.21
CA ASN A 130 -5.99 -16.23 -0.57
C ASN A 130 -4.68 -15.40 -0.61
N GLY A 131 -4.32 -14.55 0.35
CA GLY A 131 -4.76 -14.52 1.74
C GLY A 131 -4.56 -15.86 2.43
N ALA A 132 -3.87 -16.79 1.76
CA ALA A 132 -2.57 -17.07 2.31
C ALA A 132 -1.85 -15.72 2.54
N LYS A 133 -2.15 -15.08 3.69
CA LYS A 133 -1.08 -14.67 4.60
C LYS A 133 -0.06 -15.78 4.41
N PRO A 134 1.13 -15.54 3.81
CA PRO A 134 2.04 -16.63 3.50
C PRO A 134 2.05 -17.47 4.77
N ALA A 135 1.43 -18.65 4.69
CA ALA A 135 1.38 -19.51 5.84
C ALA A 135 2.85 -19.63 6.16
N LEU A 136 3.27 -19.18 7.35
CA LEU A 136 4.64 -19.34 7.81
C LEU A 136 4.96 -20.80 7.51
N ALA A 137 5.68 -21.01 6.41
CA ALA A 137 5.79 -22.31 5.79
C ALA A 137 6.76 -23.04 6.69
N GLY A 138 6.20 -23.79 7.64
CA GLY A 138 6.93 -24.40 8.73
C GLY A 138 7.31 -23.40 9.83
N SER A 139 7.03 -23.76 11.08
CA SER A 139 7.69 -23.22 12.27
C SER A 139 9.16 -23.66 12.37
N GLY A 140 9.79 -23.95 11.23
CA GLY A 140 11.15 -24.39 11.11
C GLY A 140 11.96 -23.30 10.42
N PRO A 141 13.24 -23.16 10.76
CA PRO A 141 14.12 -22.29 10.00
C PRO A 141 14.16 -22.74 8.52
N PRO A 142 14.34 -21.80 7.57
CA PRO A 142 14.43 -22.16 6.16
C PRO A 142 15.57 -23.16 5.92
N PRO A 143 15.48 -24.03 4.88
CA PRO A 143 16.51 -25.01 4.58
C PRO A 143 17.90 -24.36 4.49
N GLY A 144 18.85 -24.84 5.30
CA GLY A 144 20.22 -24.32 5.33
C GLY A 144 20.44 -23.14 6.29
N TRP A 145 19.40 -22.66 6.98
CA TRP A 145 19.59 -21.67 8.05
C TRP A 145 20.15 -22.35 9.30
N GLN A 146 21.26 -21.79 9.78
CA GLN A 146 21.93 -22.22 10.99
C GLN A 146 22.01 -21.02 11.94
N VAL A 147 21.74 -21.26 13.22
CA VAL A 147 22.03 -20.29 14.27
C VAL A 147 23.55 -20.06 14.25
N PRO A 148 24.04 -18.82 14.17
CA PRO A 148 25.48 -18.57 14.25
C PRO A 148 26.03 -19.09 15.59
N PRO A 149 27.23 -19.71 15.61
CA PRO A 149 27.77 -20.38 16.80
C PRO A 149 27.78 -19.52 18.07
N GLU A 150 27.96 -18.20 17.94
CA GLU A 150 28.00 -17.25 19.03
C GLU A 150 26.64 -17.07 19.77
N PHE A 151 25.56 -17.64 19.22
CA PHE A 151 24.19 -17.59 19.79
C PHE A 151 23.64 -18.97 20.19
N GLU A 152 24.43 -20.04 20.08
CA GLU A 152 24.01 -21.39 20.46
C GLU A 152 23.64 -21.46 21.96
N GLY A 153 22.44 -21.95 22.28
CA GLY A 153 21.94 -22.07 23.66
C GLY A 153 21.39 -20.78 24.30
N ARG A 154 21.35 -19.65 23.57
CA ARG A 154 20.68 -18.41 24.01
C ARG A 154 19.23 -18.39 23.54
N GLY A 155 18.30 -17.99 24.40
CA GLY A 155 16.93 -17.68 24.00
C GLY A 155 16.89 -16.37 23.20
N GLY A 156 16.09 -16.31 22.14
CA GLY A 156 15.95 -15.11 21.33
C GLY A 156 15.08 -15.33 20.09
N ILE A 157 14.89 -14.26 19.32
CA ILE A 157 14.13 -14.24 18.07
C ILE A 157 15.11 -14.12 16.91
N ALA A 158 15.07 -15.10 16.01
CA ALA A 158 15.71 -15.02 14.70
C ALA A 158 14.77 -14.39 13.69
N ILE A 159 15.27 -13.39 12.96
CA ILE A 159 14.52 -12.64 11.97
C ILE A 159 15.21 -12.80 10.62
N ARG A 160 14.44 -13.13 9.59
CA ARG A 160 14.85 -13.01 8.19
C ARG A 160 13.84 -12.14 7.48
N TYR A 161 14.29 -11.00 7.00
CA TYR A 161 13.50 -10.00 6.30
C TYR A 161 13.98 -9.88 4.87
N VAL A 162 13.09 -10.16 3.93
CA VAL A 162 13.32 -9.95 2.50
C VAL A 162 12.37 -8.83 2.07
N PRO A 163 12.85 -7.58 1.94
CA PRO A 163 12.03 -6.44 1.56
C PRO A 163 11.51 -6.61 0.15
N ARG A 164 10.45 -5.90 -0.25
CA ARG A 164 10.04 -5.93 -1.66
C ARG A 164 11.09 -5.24 -2.52
N ALA A 165 11.23 -5.66 -3.78
CA ALA A 165 12.17 -5.00 -4.68
C ALA A 165 11.84 -3.50 -4.87
N ASP A 166 10.57 -3.13 -4.88
CA ASP A 166 10.13 -1.74 -5.02
C ASP A 166 10.10 -0.94 -3.69
N SER A 167 10.65 -1.45 -2.60
CA SER A 167 10.50 -0.82 -1.27
C SER A 167 11.09 0.59 -1.20
N TYR A 168 12.28 0.81 -1.77
CA TYR A 168 12.91 2.14 -1.78
C TYR A 168 12.11 3.12 -2.63
N PHE A 169 11.57 2.67 -3.76
CA PHE A 169 10.69 3.49 -4.58
C PHE A 169 9.40 3.89 -3.83
N MET A 170 8.87 3.01 -2.99
CA MET A 170 7.69 3.25 -2.16
C MET A 170 8.00 4.07 -0.89
N GLY A 171 9.26 4.50 -0.70
CA GLY A 171 9.68 5.31 0.45
C GLY A 171 9.94 4.50 1.73
N ASP A 172 9.93 3.17 1.66
CA ASP A 172 10.33 2.33 2.80
C ASP A 172 11.86 2.35 2.95
N ASP A 173 12.32 2.30 4.20
CA ASP A 173 13.73 2.04 4.53
C ASP A 173 13.86 0.69 5.26
N PRO A 174 14.15 -0.40 4.52
CA PRO A 174 14.30 -1.72 5.10
C PRO A 174 15.46 -1.85 6.10
N VAL A 175 16.50 -1.03 5.95
CA VAL A 175 17.66 -1.04 6.84
C VAL A 175 17.31 -0.35 8.15
N ALA A 176 16.64 0.81 8.08
CA ALA A 176 16.14 1.48 9.27
C ALA A 176 15.10 0.65 10.03
N LEU A 177 14.20 -0.04 9.31
CA LEU A 177 13.25 -0.97 9.91
C LEU A 177 13.95 -2.06 10.71
N MET A 178 15.02 -2.65 10.16
CA MET A 178 15.81 -3.67 10.84
C MET A 178 16.57 -3.10 12.04
N ALA A 179 17.14 -1.89 11.91
CA ALA A 179 17.84 -1.22 12.99
C ALA A 179 16.92 -0.85 14.17
N ALA A 180 15.61 -0.69 13.91
CA ALA A 180 14.61 -0.39 14.93
C ALA A 180 14.13 -1.63 15.72
N VAL A 181 14.59 -2.85 15.39
CA VAL A 181 14.25 -4.07 16.13
C VAL A 181 14.76 -3.96 17.58
N PRO A 182 13.88 -4.05 18.60
CA PRO A 182 14.31 -4.03 20.00
C PRO A 182 15.20 -5.22 20.31
N GLY A 183 16.20 -5.06 21.19
CA GLY A 183 17.05 -6.19 21.62
C GLY A 183 17.96 -6.77 20.53
N LEU A 184 18.14 -6.05 19.41
CA LEU A 184 18.97 -6.47 18.29
C LEU A 184 20.43 -6.68 18.70
N CYS A 185 20.90 -7.91 18.54
CA CYS A 185 22.25 -8.34 18.93
C CYS A 185 23.19 -8.47 17.73
N ALA A 186 22.66 -8.87 16.57
CA ALA A 186 23.43 -9.01 15.34
C ALA A 186 22.54 -8.81 14.12
N VAL A 187 23.15 -8.30 13.05
CA VAL A 187 22.55 -8.15 11.72
C VAL A 187 23.55 -8.63 10.69
N LYS A 188 23.07 -9.41 9.72
CA LYS A 188 23.76 -9.73 8.49
C LYS A 188 22.93 -9.20 7.33
N VAL A 189 23.59 -8.44 6.45
CA VAL A 189 22.98 -7.96 5.20
C VAL A 189 23.63 -8.72 4.06
N SER A 190 22.82 -9.30 3.20
CA SER A 190 23.27 -10.03 2.00
C SER A 190 22.39 -9.68 0.82
N PRO A 191 22.87 -9.80 -0.41
CA PRO A 191 22.02 -9.56 -1.56
C PRO A 191 21.05 -10.73 -1.78
N ARG A 192 19.87 -10.45 -2.35
CA ARG A 192 18.93 -11.49 -2.81
C ARG A 192 19.48 -12.19 -4.05
N ASP A 193 19.89 -11.39 -5.02
CA ASP A 193 20.41 -11.79 -6.31
C ASP A 193 21.84 -11.28 -6.48
N ALA A 194 22.65 -11.92 -7.33
CA ALA A 194 24.01 -11.45 -7.59
C ALA A 194 24.01 -10.00 -8.08
N TRP A 195 24.91 -9.18 -7.55
CA TRP A 195 25.10 -7.82 -8.04
C TRP A 195 25.60 -7.87 -9.49
N GLY A 196 24.91 -7.14 -10.38
CA GLY A 196 25.31 -6.95 -11.76
C GLY A 196 26.43 -5.92 -11.92
N ALA A 197 26.63 -5.43 -13.14
CA ALA A 197 27.53 -4.31 -13.39
C ALA A 197 26.98 -3.04 -12.71
N LEU A 198 27.87 -2.10 -12.36
CA LEU A 198 27.46 -0.83 -11.74
C LEU A 198 26.53 -0.02 -12.66
N ASP A 199 26.70 -0.15 -13.97
CA ASP A 199 25.85 0.52 -14.97
C ASP A 199 24.39 0.01 -14.95
N ASP A 200 24.16 -1.21 -14.45
CA ASP A 200 22.84 -1.83 -14.32
C ASP A 200 22.24 -1.61 -12.91
N TYR A 201 22.92 -0.84 -12.04
CA TYR A 201 22.46 -0.60 -10.68
C TYR A 201 21.27 0.35 -10.64
N ASP A 202 20.14 -0.14 -10.13
CA ASP A 202 18.95 0.65 -9.86
C ASP A 202 18.87 1.01 -8.36
N PRO A 203 19.07 2.30 -7.97
CA PRO A 203 18.99 2.72 -6.57
C PRO A 203 17.58 2.64 -5.97
N TYR A 204 16.54 2.52 -6.79
CA TYR A 204 15.15 2.40 -6.34
C TYR A 204 14.72 0.95 -6.11
N SER A 205 15.57 -0.01 -6.50
CA SER A 205 15.33 -1.44 -6.34
C SER A 205 16.09 -2.01 -5.15
N CYS A 206 15.37 -2.61 -4.20
CA CYS A 206 15.94 -3.30 -3.06
C CYS A 206 16.34 -4.74 -3.43
N ASN A 207 17.65 -4.96 -3.55
CA ASN A 207 18.24 -6.28 -3.71
C ASN A 207 18.74 -6.86 -2.37
N LEU A 208 18.17 -6.48 -1.22
CA LEU A 208 18.68 -6.90 0.09
C LEU A 208 17.91 -8.09 0.68
N VAL A 209 18.62 -8.83 1.53
CA VAL A 209 18.13 -9.80 2.51
C VAL A 209 18.79 -9.44 3.82
N LEU A 210 17.98 -9.12 4.83
CA LEU A 210 18.43 -8.78 6.17
C LEU A 210 18.12 -9.94 7.10
N GLU A 211 19.14 -10.46 7.76
CA GLU A 211 19.03 -11.51 8.78
C GLU A 211 19.48 -10.92 10.11
N ALA A 212 18.75 -11.21 11.18
CA ALA A 212 19.00 -10.60 12.48
C ALA A 212 18.67 -11.52 13.64
N LEU A 213 19.26 -11.22 14.78
CA LEU A 213 18.97 -11.87 16.06
C LEU A 213 18.65 -10.82 17.11
N SER A 214 17.59 -11.08 17.86
CA SER A 214 17.08 -10.23 18.93
C SER A 214 16.94 -11.03 20.22
N THR A 215 17.24 -10.42 21.36
CA THR A 215 17.02 -11.00 22.71
C THR A 215 15.79 -10.42 23.39
#